data_AF-A0A1S9CX40-F1
#
_entry.id   AF-A0A1S9CX40-F1
#
_cell.length_a   1.000
_cell.length_b   1.000
_cell.length_c   1.000
_cell.angle_alpha   90.00
_cell.angle_beta   90.00
_cell.angle_gamma   90.00
#
_symmetry.space_group_name_H-M   'P 1'
#
loop_
_entity.id
_entity.type
_entity.pdbx_description
1 polymer ?
#
loop_
_entity_poly.entity_id
_entity_poly.type
_entity_poly.pdbx_seq_one_letter_code
_entity_poly.pdbx_strand_id
1 'polypeptide(L)'
;MYVLKSRGMAHSNQIREYLLTDHGVGLKDVYIGPEGVLTGSMRLAQEAREQTVTLSRQQEIERRQRNLELKRQALEAQIVAQRGQFEAEQDELKLLITQEQAAAGRAGQSGTERDRTEKRWPAVARRTSRPRPRATALVE
;
A
#
# COMPACT_ATOMS: atom_id res chain seq x y z
N MET A 1 -62.04 1.20 12.60
CA MET A 1 -62.66 2.50 12.30
C MET A 1 -62.43 2.83 10.83
N TYR A 2 -63.45 3.23 10.08
CA TYR A 2 -63.31 3.78 8.73
C TYR A 2 -64.46 4.78 8.49
N VAL A 3 -64.27 5.78 7.62
CA VAL A 3 -65.29 6.80 7.35
C VAL A 3 -66.05 6.42 6.08
N LEU A 4 -67.24 5.83 6.23
CA LEU A 4 -68.10 5.44 5.10
C LEU A 4 -68.61 6.64 4.27
N LYS A 5 -68.76 7.82 4.91
CA LYS A 5 -69.27 9.03 4.26
C LYS A 5 -68.91 10.29 5.03
N SER A 6 -68.39 11.30 4.33
CA SER A 6 -68.35 12.69 4.80
C SER A 6 -69.23 13.58 3.90
N ARG A 7 -69.69 14.72 4.43
CA ARG A 7 -70.33 15.80 3.67
C ARG A 7 -69.70 17.12 4.10
N GLY A 8 -69.27 17.95 3.15
CA GLY A 8 -68.69 19.27 3.43
C GLY A 8 -67.24 19.28 3.95
N MET A 9 -66.66 18.12 4.29
CA MET A 9 -65.28 18.02 4.78
C MET A 9 -64.49 16.91 4.07
N ALA A 10 -63.20 17.13 3.83
CA ALA A 10 -62.29 16.08 3.38
C ALA A 10 -62.21 14.94 4.42
N HIS A 11 -62.09 13.70 3.96
CA HIS A 11 -62.03 12.52 4.81
C HIS A 11 -61.04 11.49 4.27
N SER A 12 -60.54 10.63 5.15
CA SER A 12 -59.63 9.54 4.79
C SER A 12 -60.39 8.23 4.64
N ASN A 13 -60.16 7.54 3.52
CA ASN A 13 -60.69 6.20 3.26
C ASN A 13 -59.86 5.09 3.94
N GLN A 14 -58.85 5.46 4.74
CA GLN A 14 -58.01 4.51 5.49
C GLN A 14 -58.81 3.79 6.57
N ILE A 15 -58.71 2.46 6.60
CA ILE A 15 -59.17 1.64 7.73
C ILE A 15 -58.13 1.75 8.85
N ARG A 16 -58.55 2.15 10.05
CA ARG A 16 -57.69 2.33 11.23
C ARG A 16 -58.11 1.46 12.41
N GLU A 17 -57.13 1.02 13.18
CA GLU A 17 -57.36 0.45 14.52
C GLU A 17 -57.75 1.55 15.50
N TYR A 18 -58.52 1.20 16.54
CA TYR A 18 -58.84 2.10 17.64
C TYR A 18 -58.90 1.30 18.95
N LEU A 19 -58.55 1.96 20.04
CA LEU A 19 -58.74 1.47 21.40
C LEU A 19 -59.91 2.23 22.02
N LEU A 20 -60.82 1.50 22.65
CA LEU A 20 -61.84 2.08 23.53
C LEU A 20 -61.26 2.08 24.96
N THR A 21 -61.29 3.23 25.62
CA THR A 21 -60.85 3.39 27.01
C THR A 21 -61.90 4.18 27.80
N ASP A 22 -61.75 4.23 29.12
CA ASP A 22 -62.61 4.96 30.04
C ASP A 22 -62.62 6.49 29.80
N HIS A 23 -61.73 6.98 28.93
CA HIS A 23 -61.63 8.37 28.50
C HIS A 23 -62.04 8.57 27.02
N GLY A 24 -62.53 7.54 26.34
CA GLY A 24 -63.10 7.62 24.98
C GLY A 24 -62.40 6.75 23.94
N VAL A 25 -62.49 7.17 22.67
CA VAL A 25 -61.94 6.43 21.52
C VAL A 25 -60.57 7.00 21.14
N GLY A 26 -59.51 6.25 21.44
CA GLY A 26 -58.16 6.53 20.95
C GLY A 26 -57.91 5.88 19.59
N LEU A 27 -57.76 6.66 18.53
CA LEU A 27 -57.27 6.14 17.24
C LEU A 27 -55.77 5.83 17.36
N LYS A 28 -55.33 4.65 16.88
CA LYS A 28 -53.90 4.34 16.73
C LYS A 28 -53.45 4.55 15.30
N ASP A 29 -52.21 5.00 15.14
CA ASP A 29 -51.57 5.06 13.83
C ASP A 29 -51.23 3.66 13.31
N VAL A 30 -51.41 3.52 12.00
CA VAL A 30 -51.36 2.25 11.29
C VAL A 30 -50.00 2.12 10.60
N TYR A 31 -49.27 1.06 10.94
CA TYR A 31 -48.04 0.72 10.22
C TYR A 31 -48.43 0.08 8.87
N ILE A 32 -48.17 0.79 7.78
CA ILE A 32 -48.40 0.32 6.40
C ILE A 32 -47.08 -0.24 5.89
N GLY A 33 -46.98 -1.57 5.82
CA GLY A 33 -45.88 -2.26 5.15
C GLY A 33 -46.18 -2.49 3.67
N PRO A 34 -45.21 -3.00 2.88
CA PRO A 34 -45.43 -3.36 1.47
C PRO A 34 -46.47 -4.48 1.29
N GLU A 35 -46.66 -5.32 2.30
CA GLU A 35 -47.67 -6.40 2.36
C GLU A 35 -49.05 -5.88 2.84
N GLY A 36 -49.19 -4.59 3.18
CA GLY A 36 -50.44 -3.97 3.64
C GLY A 36 -50.44 -3.54 5.11
N VAL A 37 -51.62 -3.61 5.75
CA VAL A 37 -51.86 -3.09 7.11
C VAL A 37 -51.46 -4.12 8.16
N LEU A 38 -50.36 -3.86 8.88
CA LEU A 38 -49.78 -4.79 9.85
C LEU A 38 -50.43 -4.62 11.24
N THR A 39 -51.39 -5.49 11.55
CA THR A 39 -52.13 -5.54 12.82
C THR A 39 -51.52 -6.57 13.80
N GLY A 40 -51.69 -6.31 15.10
CA GLY A 40 -51.35 -7.25 16.18
C GLY A 40 -49.94 -7.88 16.07
N SER A 41 -49.90 -9.22 16.15
CA SER A 41 -48.66 -10.01 16.12
C SER A 41 -47.87 -9.91 14.82
N MET A 42 -48.50 -9.54 13.70
CA MET A 42 -47.83 -9.36 12.42
C MET A 42 -46.85 -8.17 12.46
N ARG A 43 -47.15 -7.14 13.24
CA ARG A 43 -46.25 -6.00 13.49
C ARG A 43 -45.01 -6.43 14.27
N LEU A 44 -45.19 -7.16 15.38
CA LEU A 44 -44.07 -7.67 16.19
C LEU A 44 -43.15 -8.60 15.39
N ALA A 45 -43.72 -9.45 14.53
CA ALA A 45 -42.95 -10.31 13.64
C ALA A 45 -42.16 -9.50 12.59
N GLN A 46 -42.69 -8.39 12.09
CA GLN A 46 -41.99 -7.51 11.15
C GLN A 46 -40.89 -6.69 11.84
N GLU A 47 -41.18 -6.08 12.99
CA GLU A 47 -40.20 -5.34 13.81
C GLU A 47 -39.02 -6.24 14.20
N ALA A 48 -39.25 -7.49 14.60
CA ALA A 48 -38.19 -8.45 14.89
C ALA A 48 -37.34 -8.83 13.65
N ARG A 49 -37.95 -8.93 12.46
CA ARG A 49 -37.21 -9.14 11.20
C ARG A 49 -36.36 -7.93 10.85
N GLU A 50 -36.89 -6.73 10.99
CA GLU A 50 -36.16 -5.48 10.71
C GLU A 50 -35.00 -5.25 11.71
N GLN A 51 -35.19 -5.62 12.99
CA GLN A 51 -34.14 -5.63 14.01
C GLN A 51 -33.03 -6.66 13.68
N THR A 52 -33.39 -7.90 13.32
CA THR A 52 -32.38 -8.91 12.95
C THR A 52 -31.62 -8.55 11.66
N VAL A 53 -32.29 -7.94 10.67
CA VAL A 53 -31.64 -7.44 9.44
C VAL A 53 -30.73 -6.24 9.73
N THR A 54 -31.12 -5.31 10.60
CA THR A 54 -30.27 -4.16 10.95
C THR A 54 -29.05 -4.56 11.78
N LEU A 55 -29.22 -5.45 12.77
CA LEU A 55 -28.10 -6.02 13.55
C LEU A 55 -27.13 -6.80 12.66
N SER A 56 -27.64 -7.64 11.74
CA SER A 56 -26.80 -8.38 10.78
C SER A 56 -25.99 -7.45 9.88
N ARG A 57 -26.61 -6.36 9.38
CA ARG A 57 -25.91 -5.32 8.60
C ARG A 57 -24.82 -4.60 9.42
N GLN A 58 -25.07 -4.30 10.70
CA GLN A 58 -24.07 -3.69 11.59
C GLN A 58 -22.87 -4.64 11.81
N GLN A 59 -23.13 -5.90 12.14
CA GLN A 59 -22.09 -6.92 12.31
C GLN A 59 -21.27 -7.14 11.03
N GLU A 60 -21.91 -7.09 9.86
CA GLU A 60 -21.23 -7.13 8.56
C GLU A 60 -20.32 -5.91 8.32
N ILE A 61 -20.78 -4.70 8.65
CA ILE A 61 -20.00 -3.46 8.53
C ILE A 61 -18.79 -3.50 9.45
N GLU A 62 -18.96 -3.86 10.73
CA GLU A 62 -17.86 -4.03 11.67
C GLU A 62 -16.84 -5.07 11.20
N ARG A 63 -17.30 -6.23 10.71
CA ARG A 63 -16.42 -7.28 10.18
C ARG A 63 -15.61 -6.77 8.99
N ARG A 64 -16.22 -5.99 8.10
CA ARG A 64 -15.54 -5.35 6.96
C ARG A 64 -14.51 -4.31 7.44
N GLN A 65 -14.83 -3.52 8.46
CA GLN A 65 -13.92 -2.54 9.08
C GLN A 65 -12.72 -3.22 9.74
N ARG A 66 -12.93 -4.23 10.60
CA ARG A 66 -11.86 -5.03 11.23
C ARG A 66 -10.94 -5.67 10.19
N ASN A 67 -11.51 -6.24 9.13
CA ASN A 67 -10.74 -6.83 8.03
C ASN A 67 -9.96 -5.80 7.19
N LEU A 68 -10.42 -4.54 7.12
CA LEU A 68 -9.70 -3.45 6.44
C LEU A 68 -8.50 -3.01 7.28
N GLU A 69 -8.69 -2.81 8.59
CA GLU A 69 -7.63 -2.39 9.50
C GLU A 69 -6.52 -3.45 9.64
N LEU A 70 -6.87 -4.74 9.73
CA LEU A 70 -5.88 -5.82 9.70
C LEU A 70 -5.07 -5.85 8.39
N LYS A 71 -5.71 -5.57 7.24
CA LYS A 71 -5.00 -5.45 5.95
C LYS A 71 -4.08 -4.24 5.89
N ARG A 72 -4.52 -3.10 6.45
CA ARG A 72 -3.70 -1.90 6.57
C ARG A 72 -2.43 -2.22 7.37
N GLN A 73 -2.58 -2.77 8.58
CA GLN A 73 -1.45 -3.09 9.46
C GLN A 73 -0.47 -4.07 8.82
N ALA A 74 -0.96 -5.09 8.09
CA ALA A 74 -0.12 -6.02 7.34
C ALA A 74 0.68 -5.33 6.21
N LEU A 75 0.05 -4.44 5.44
CA LEU A 75 0.72 -3.66 4.39
C LEU A 75 1.72 -2.64 4.97
N GLU A 76 1.37 -2.00 6.08
CA GLU A 76 2.21 -0.99 6.74
C GLU A 76 3.47 -1.67 7.34
N ALA A 77 3.34 -2.87 7.90
CA ALA A 77 4.46 -3.71 8.30
C ALA A 77 5.33 -4.18 7.11
N GLN A 78 4.71 -4.55 5.97
CA GLN A 78 5.44 -4.92 4.76
C GLN A 78 6.26 -3.73 4.20
N ILE A 79 5.70 -2.52 4.20
CA ILE A 79 6.39 -1.30 3.78
C ILE A 79 7.60 -1.00 4.68
N VAL A 80 7.46 -1.17 6.01
CA VAL A 80 8.58 -1.00 6.95
C VAL A 80 9.69 -2.04 6.70
N ALA A 81 9.33 -3.31 6.49
CA ALA A 81 10.30 -4.36 6.17
C ALA A 81 11.06 -4.08 4.86
N GLN A 82 10.34 -3.69 3.80
CA GLN A 82 10.94 -3.34 2.49
C GLN A 82 11.85 -2.11 2.56
N ARG A 83 11.50 -1.10 3.38
CA ARG A 83 12.37 0.06 3.60
C ARG A 83 13.67 -0.34 4.30
N GLY A 84 13.60 -1.15 5.36
CA GLY A 84 14.79 -1.63 6.07
C GLY A 84 15.71 -2.49 5.18
N GLN A 85 15.14 -3.32 4.30
CA GLN A 85 15.90 -4.06 3.28
C GLN A 85 16.62 -3.10 2.31
N PHE A 86 15.89 -2.14 1.75
CA PHE A 86 16.44 -1.16 0.81
C PHE A 86 17.50 -0.24 1.43
N GLU A 87 17.34 0.17 2.70
CA GLU A 87 18.35 0.95 3.42
C GLU A 87 19.64 0.15 3.65
N ALA A 88 19.54 -1.15 3.97
CA ALA A 88 20.70 -2.03 4.09
C ALA A 88 21.41 -2.27 2.74
N GLU A 89 20.66 -2.57 1.67
CA GLU A 89 21.21 -2.68 0.31
C GLU A 89 21.90 -1.40 -0.15
N GLN A 90 21.32 -0.23 0.17
CA GLN A 90 21.92 1.07 -0.14
C GLN A 90 23.26 1.29 0.60
N ASP A 91 23.36 0.93 1.87
CA ASP A 91 24.58 1.14 2.65
C ASP A 91 25.69 0.16 2.26
N GLU A 92 25.36 -1.09 1.90
CA GLU A 92 26.30 -2.02 1.28
C GLU A 92 26.81 -1.49 -0.07
N LEU A 93 25.93 -1.01 -0.94
CA LEU A 93 26.31 -0.40 -2.22
C LEU A 93 27.19 0.85 -2.06
N LYS A 94 26.87 1.75 -1.11
CA LYS A 94 27.72 2.92 -0.78
C LYS A 94 29.11 2.47 -0.33
N LEU A 95 29.18 1.45 0.52
CA LEU A 95 30.44 0.92 1.04
C LEU A 95 31.28 0.30 -0.08
N LEU A 96 30.70 -0.50 -0.97
CA LEU A 96 31.38 -1.04 -2.16
C LEU A 96 31.91 0.08 -3.07
N ILE A 97 31.09 1.08 -3.39
CA ILE A 97 31.48 2.23 -4.23
C ILE A 97 32.68 2.99 -3.61
N THR A 98 32.68 3.23 -2.30
CA THR A 98 33.82 3.91 -1.65
C THR A 98 35.09 3.06 -1.65
N GLN A 99 34.98 1.73 -1.54
CA GLN A 99 36.12 0.82 -1.66
C GLN A 99 36.72 0.81 -3.08
N GLU A 100 35.88 0.76 -4.12
CA GLU A 100 36.33 0.84 -5.52
C GLU A 100 37.02 2.18 -5.81
N GLN A 101 36.41 3.30 -5.38
CA GLN A 101 37.02 4.63 -5.52
C GLN A 101 38.38 4.72 -4.80
N ALA A 102 38.48 4.18 -3.58
CA ALA A 102 39.74 4.12 -2.84
C ALA A 102 40.78 3.17 -3.47
N ALA A 103 40.36 2.13 -4.20
CA ALA A 103 41.25 1.27 -4.97
C ALA A 103 41.75 1.96 -6.24
N ALA A 104 40.85 2.57 -7.02
CA ALA A 104 41.17 3.33 -8.23
C ALA A 104 42.11 4.52 -7.94
N GLY A 105 41.88 5.25 -6.85
CA GLY A 105 42.75 6.34 -6.41
C GLY A 105 44.19 5.87 -6.11
N ARG A 106 44.35 4.74 -5.41
CA ARG A 106 45.65 4.11 -5.15
C ARG A 106 46.33 3.62 -6.43
N ALA A 107 45.57 3.04 -7.36
CA ALA A 107 46.08 2.62 -8.66
C ALA A 107 46.64 3.83 -9.45
N GLY A 108 45.89 4.93 -9.54
CA GLY A 108 46.33 6.17 -10.19
C GLY A 108 47.59 6.77 -9.58
N GLN A 109 47.68 6.82 -8.25
CA GLN A 109 48.88 7.29 -7.53
C GLN A 109 50.11 6.41 -7.81
N SER A 110 49.96 5.09 -7.76
CA SER A 110 51.06 4.17 -8.06
C SER A 110 51.49 4.19 -9.55
N GLY A 111 50.60 4.60 -10.45
CA GLY A 111 50.93 4.88 -11.85
C GLY A 111 51.78 6.15 -12.01
N THR A 112 51.41 7.25 -11.34
CA THR A 112 52.15 8.52 -11.42
C THR A 112 53.51 8.48 -10.70
N GLU A 113 53.67 7.64 -9.68
CA GLU A 113 54.97 7.38 -9.05
C GLU A 113 55.92 6.65 -10.01
N ARG A 114 55.43 5.64 -10.74
CA ARG A 114 56.22 4.87 -11.73
C ARG A 114 56.72 5.77 -12.88
N ASP A 115 55.83 6.54 -13.50
CA ASP A 115 56.16 7.46 -14.60
C ASP A 115 57.16 8.57 -14.18
N ARG A 116 57.22 8.93 -12.89
CA ARG A 116 58.27 9.81 -12.34
C ARG A 116 59.61 9.09 -12.19
N THR A 117 59.63 7.83 -11.74
CA THR A 117 60.90 7.07 -11.61
C THR A 117 61.54 6.75 -12.95
N GLU A 118 60.75 6.48 -13.99
CA GLU A 118 61.26 6.08 -15.31
C GLU A 118 61.92 7.24 -16.08
N LYS A 119 61.54 8.49 -15.78
CA LYS A 119 62.14 9.71 -16.36
C LYS A 119 63.48 10.12 -15.71
N ARG A 120 64.10 9.25 -14.90
CA ARG A 120 65.29 9.57 -14.09
C ARG A 120 66.46 8.59 -14.29
N TRP A 121 66.83 8.30 -15.54
CA TRP A 121 68.15 7.76 -15.87
C TRP A 121 68.92 8.60 -16.90
N PRO A 122 70.26 8.67 -16.81
CA PRO A 122 71.07 9.64 -17.53
C PRO A 122 71.36 9.22 -18.98
N ALA A 123 71.65 10.21 -19.83
CA ALA A 123 72.06 9.98 -21.21
C ALA A 123 73.46 9.33 -21.27
N VAL A 124 73.51 8.01 -21.43
CA VAL A 124 74.76 7.29 -21.71
C VAL A 124 75.26 7.70 -23.10
N ALA A 125 76.45 8.30 -23.15
CA ALA A 125 76.96 8.96 -24.35
C ALA A 125 77.23 8.00 -25.52
N ARG A 126 76.74 8.35 -26.71
CA ARG A 126 77.06 7.64 -27.96
C ARG A 126 78.53 7.86 -28.33
N ARG A 127 79.40 6.89 -28.03
CA ARG A 127 80.77 6.86 -28.57
C ARG A 127 80.77 6.20 -29.96
N THR A 128 80.94 7.01 -30.99
CA THR A 128 81.09 6.55 -32.38
C THR A 128 82.53 6.11 -32.65
N SER A 129 82.72 4.86 -33.09
CA SER A 129 83.95 4.46 -33.80
C SER A 129 83.71 3.33 -34.82
N ARG A 130 84.33 3.52 -35.99
CA ARG A 130 84.51 2.59 -37.13
C ARG A 130 85.82 3.07 -37.82
N PRO A 131 86.55 2.26 -38.61
CA PRO A 131 86.14 0.99 -39.23
C PRO A 131 87.15 -0.19 -39.13
N ARG A 132 86.84 -1.24 -39.92
CA ARG A 132 87.57 -2.47 -40.36
C ARG A 132 89.06 -2.27 -40.77
N PRO A 133 89.91 -3.33 -41.03
CA PRO A 133 89.64 -4.73 -41.48
C PRO A 133 90.44 -5.82 -40.66
N ARG A 134 90.86 -7.05 -41.08
CA ARG A 134 90.90 -7.81 -42.36
C ARG A 134 91.12 -9.34 -42.14
N ALA A 135 90.52 -10.22 -42.96
CA ALA A 135 90.84 -11.66 -43.17
C ALA A 135 90.72 -12.61 -41.93
N THR A 136 90.73 -13.96 -42.00
CA THR A 136 91.02 -14.93 -43.09
C THR A 136 90.00 -16.12 -43.05
N ALA A 137 90.28 -17.30 -43.65
CA ALA A 137 89.33 -18.39 -43.94
C ALA A 137 89.70 -19.76 -43.30
N LEU A 138 89.07 -20.85 -43.81
CA LEU A 138 88.94 -22.25 -43.31
C LEU A 138 87.71 -22.43 -42.39
N VAL A 139 86.75 -23.34 -42.60
CA VAL A 139 86.70 -24.72 -43.18
C VAL A 139 87.28 -25.79 -42.26
N GLU A 140 86.40 -26.46 -41.52
CA GLU A 140 85.98 -27.87 -41.73
C GLU A 140 84.49 -28.01 -41.40
#